data_AF-A0A9W9P5D2-F1
#
_entry.id   AF-A0A9W9P5D2-F1
#
_cell.length_a   1.000
_cell.length_b   1.000
_cell.length_c   1.000
_cell.angle_alpha   90.00
_cell.angle_beta   90.00
_cell.angle_gamma   90.00
#
_symmetry.space_group_name_H-M   'P 1'
#
loop_
_entity.id
_entity.type
_entity.pdbx_description
1 polymer ?
#
loop_
_entity_poly.entity_id
_entity_poly.type
_entity_poly.pdbx_seq_one_letter_code
_entity_poly.pdbx_strand_id
1 'polypeptide(L)' 'MAPPSSSQSSPNGKSAGDEEYYSSFLIKLLAVIGHADESSVTRVISAVRSGASHDQILQLVEEISQRTNRPNGSA' A
#
# COMPACT_ATOMS: atom_id res chain seq x y z
N MET A 1 50.06 -9.57 8.94
CA MET A 1 48.98 -8.56 8.96
C MET A 1 47.72 -9.26 8.49
N ALA A 2 46.76 -9.52 9.37
CA ALA A 2 45.51 -10.22 9.04
C ALA A 2 44.40 -9.18 8.72
N PRO A 3 43.50 -9.43 7.75
CA PRO A 3 42.37 -8.55 7.52
C PRO A 3 41.32 -8.69 8.65
N PRO A 4 40.59 -7.62 8.99
CA PRO A 4 39.54 -7.70 9.99
C PRO A 4 38.35 -8.50 9.44
N SER A 5 37.93 -9.51 10.20
CA SER A 5 36.61 -10.14 10.09
C SER A 5 35.54 -9.07 10.31
N SER A 6 35.03 -8.49 9.23
CA SER A 6 33.84 -7.65 9.29
C SER A 6 32.60 -8.53 9.06
N SER A 7 32.13 -9.05 10.19
CA SER A 7 30.73 -9.29 10.54
C SER A 7 29.72 -9.33 9.40
N GLN A 8 29.31 -10.54 9.05
CA GLN A 8 27.89 -10.93 8.99
C GLN A 8 26.93 -9.87 8.40
N SER A 9 26.82 -9.87 7.07
CA SER A 9 25.67 -9.27 6.40
C SER A 9 24.49 -10.26 6.50
N SER A 10 23.79 -10.28 7.64
CA SER A 10 22.52 -11.00 7.76
C SER A 10 21.51 -10.40 6.77
N PRO A 11 20.93 -11.15 5.83
CA PRO A 11 19.83 -10.67 5.00
C PRO A 11 18.54 -10.82 5.80
N ASN A 12 18.40 -10.10 6.91
CA ASN A 12 17.21 -10.19 7.74
C ASN A 12 16.71 -8.80 8.15
N GLY A 13 16.45 -7.99 7.14
CA GLY A 13 15.86 -6.65 7.25
C GLY A 13 14.40 -6.61 6.80
N LYS A 14 13.61 -7.66 7.04
CA LYS A 14 12.15 -7.51 7.09
C LYS A 14 11.85 -6.91 8.45
N SER A 15 11.91 -5.58 8.54
CA SER A 15 11.54 -4.88 9.75
C SER A 15 10.07 -5.21 10.03
N ALA A 16 9.70 -5.56 11.27
CA ALA A 16 8.31 -5.86 11.60
C ALA A 16 7.33 -4.74 11.14
N GLY A 17 7.82 -3.49 11.12
CA GLY A 17 7.07 -2.35 10.60
C GLY A 17 6.76 -2.40 9.09
N ASP A 18 7.59 -3.06 8.27
CA ASP A 18 7.29 -3.24 6.85
C ASP A 18 6.13 -4.21 6.66
N GLU A 19 6.08 -5.29 7.46
CA GLU A 19 5.01 -6.29 7.37
C GLU A 19 3.65 -5.71 7.77
N GLU A 20 3.59 -4.98 8.88
CA GLU A 20 2.38 -4.30 9.34
C GLU A 20 1.91 -3.25 8.31
N TYR A 21 2.87 -2.50 7.76
CA TYR A 21 2.60 -1.50 6.72
C TYR A 21 2.00 -2.13 5.45
N TYR A 22 2.66 -3.15 4.90
CA TYR A 22 2.17 -3.83 3.70
C TYR A 22 0.85 -4.56 3.95
N SER A 23 0.66 -5.14 5.14
CA SER A 23 -0.60 -5.78 5.52
C SER A 23 -1.74 -4.77 5.56
N SER A 24 -1.54 -3.61 6.20
CA SER A 24 -2.53 -2.53 6.23
C SER A 24 -2.86 -2.00 4.84
N PHE A 25 -1.84 -1.82 3.99
CA PHE A 25 -2.03 -1.42 2.61
C PHE A 25 -2.85 -2.42 1.80
N LEU A 26 -2.53 -3.72 1.89
CA LEU A 26 -3.24 -4.78 1.17
C LEU A 26 -4.70 -4.87 1.60
N ILE A 27 -5.00 -4.68 2.89
CA ILE A 27 -6.38 -4.65 3.39
C ILE A 27 -7.14 -3.47 2.77
N LYS A 28 -6.55 -2.26 2.74
CA LYS A 28 -7.17 -1.09 2.12
C LYS A 28 -7.37 -1.29 0.61
N LEU A 29 -6.40 -1.87 -0.09
CA LEU A 29 -6.50 -2.15 -1.51
C LEU A 29 -7.61 -3.18 -1.82
N LEU A 30 -7.71 -4.24 -1.02
CA LEU A 30 -8.77 -5.24 -1.13
C LEU A 30 -10.15 -4.63 -0.88
N ALA A 31 -10.27 -3.73 0.10
CA ALA A 31 -11.51 -3.01 0.35
C ALA A 31 -11.92 -2.12 -0.84
N VAL A 32 -10.96 -1.47 -1.49
CA VAL A 32 -11.22 -0.68 -2.70
C VAL A 32 -11.67 -1.59 -3.85
N ILE A 33 -10.95 -2.67 -4.13
CA ILE A 33 -11.30 -3.57 -5.25
C ILE A 33 -12.62 -4.30 -5.01
N GLY A 34 -12.93 -4.67 -3.77
CA GLY A 34 -14.12 -5.45 -3.41
C GLY A 34 -15.39 -4.65 -3.14
N HIS A 35 -15.27 -3.38 -2.71
CA HIS A 35 -16.41 -2.58 -2.24
C HIS A 35 -16.52 -1.19 -2.85
N ALA A 36 -15.49 -0.66 -3.51
CA ALA A 36 -15.60 0.64 -4.17
C ALA A 36 -16.35 0.54 -5.49
N ASP A 37 -16.82 1.69 -5.96
CA ASP A 37 -17.46 1.80 -7.28
C ASP A 37 -16.45 1.53 -8.42
N GLU A 38 -16.98 1.12 -9.58
CA GLU A 38 -16.19 0.78 -10.77
C GLU A 38 -15.23 1.91 -11.20
N SER A 39 -15.64 3.17 -11.03
CA SER A 39 -14.81 4.32 -11.41
C SER A 39 -13.59 4.46 -10.49
N SER A 40 -13.78 4.23 -9.20
CA SER A 40 -12.72 4.22 -8.19
C SER A 40 -11.72 3.08 -8.44
N VAL A 41 -12.19 1.87 -8.75
CA VAL A 41 -11.32 0.74 -9.09
C VAL A 41 -10.54 1.01 -10.38
N THR A 42 -11.20 1.54 -11.40
CA THR A 42 -10.57 1.91 -12.68
C THR A 42 -9.48 2.95 -12.50
N ARG A 43 -9.66 3.90 -11.57
CA ARG A 43 -8.66 4.93 -11.24
C ARG A 43 -7.41 4.32 -10.62
N VAL A 44 -7.55 3.38 -9.69
CA VAL A 44 -6.42 2.65 -9.09
C VAL A 44 -5.68 1.82 -10.14
N ILE A 45 -6.39 1.06 -10.97
CA ILE A 45 -5.78 0.26 -12.05
C ILE A 45 -5.03 1.17 -13.03
N SER A 46 -5.59 2.32 -13.38
CA SER A 46 -4.95 3.28 -14.27
C SER A 46 -3.66 3.85 -13.68
N ALA A 47 -3.66 4.19 -12.39
CA ALA A 47 -2.46 4.66 -11.69
C ALA A 47 -1.35 3.59 -11.63
N VAL A 48 -1.71 2.34 -11.36
CA VAL A 48 -0.76 1.22 -11.38
C VAL A 48 -0.18 1.05 -12.79
N ARG A 49 -1.03 1.08 -13.83
CA ARG A 49 -0.61 0.92 -15.24
C ARG A 49 0.21 2.09 -15.77
N SER A 50 0.02 3.30 -15.25
CA SER A 50 0.83 4.46 -15.66
C SER A 50 2.22 4.47 -15.02
N GLY A 51 2.54 3.50 -14.17
CA GLY A 51 3.79 3.47 -13.43
C GLY A 51 3.86 4.54 -12.33
N ALA A 52 2.71 4.89 -11.72
CA ALA A 52 2.68 5.76 -10.56
C ALA A 52 3.56 5.20 -9.43
N SER A 53 4.14 6.09 -8.63
CA SER A 53 4.98 5.65 -7.51
C SER A 53 4.17 4.92 -6.45
N HIS A 54 4.85 4.14 -5.62
CA HIS A 54 4.21 3.41 -4.52
C HIS A 54 3.42 4.36 -3.61
N ASP A 55 4.02 5.48 -3.19
CA ASP A 55 3.35 6.55 -2.42
C ASP A 55 2.09 7.10 -3.10
N GLN A 56 2.14 7.32 -4.41
CA GLN A 56 0.98 7.83 -5.16
C GLN A 56 -0.17 6.83 -5.17
N ILE A 57 0.14 5.53 -5.35
CA ILE A 57 -0.86 4.46 -5.32
C ILE A 57 -1.44 4.33 -3.92
N LEU A 58 -0.61 4.41 -2.88
CA LEU A 58 -1.03 4.39 -1.47
C LEU A 58 -1.98 5.52 -1.13
N GLN A 59 -1.58 6.76 -1.43
CA GLN A 59 -2.39 7.93 -1.15
C GLN A 59 -3.75 7.86 -1.87
N LEU A 60 -3.75 7.36 -3.11
CA LEU A 60 -4.96 7.17 -3.89
C LEU A 60 -5.88 6.09 -3.29
N VAL A 61 -5.33 4.94 -2.91
CA VAL A 61 -6.08 3.84 -2.27
C VAL A 61 -6.65 4.28 -0.93
N GLU A 62 -5.91 5.08 -0.16
CA GLU A 62 -6.38 5.64 1.11
C GLU A 62 -7.51 6.65 0.94
N GLU A 63 -7.40 7.58 -0.02
CA GLU A 63 -8.47 8.52 -0.37
C GLU A 63 -9.77 7.78 -0.73
N ILE A 64 -9.67 6.78 -1.60
CA ILE A 64 -10.84 6.02 -2.06
C ILE A 64 -11.41 5.17 -0.92
N SER A 65 -10.55 4.50 -0.15
CA SER A 65 -11.00 3.68 0.99
C SER A 65 -11.73 4.53 2.04
N GLN A 66 -11.27 5.76 2.31
CA GLN A 66 -11.96 6.69 3.22
C GLN A 66 -13.31 7.12 2.67
N ARG A 67 -13.43 7.32 1.35
CA ARG A 67 -14.69 7.68 0.68
C ARG A 67 -15.70 6.53 0.72
N THR A 68 -15.25 5.30 0.45
CA THR A 68 -16.09 4.10 0.52
C THR A 68 -16.55 3.81 1.94
N ASN A 69 -15.72 4.08 2.95
CA ASN A 69 -16.04 3.84 4.35
C ASN A 69 -16.85 4.98 5.01
N ARG A 70 -17.08 6.11 4.33
CA ARG A 70 -18.05 7.10 4.83
C ARG A 70 -19.45 6.53 4.61
N PRO A 71 -20.20 6.17 5.67
CA PRO A 71 -21.62 5.92 5.51
C PRO A 71 -22.20 7.21 4.92
N ASN A 72 -22.90 7.06 3.81
CA ASN A 72 -23.59 8.14 3.12
C ASN A 72 -24.53 8.83 4.12
N GLY A 73 -24.06 9.92 4.73
CA GLY A 73 -24.77 10.72 5.69
C GLY A 73 -25.15 12.05 5.04
N SER A 74 -26.46 12.30 5.03
CA SER A 74 -27.14 13.58 4.76
C SER A 74 -27.51 13.89 3.29
N ALA A 75 -28.76 13.61 2.92
CA ALA A 75 -29.85 14.61 2.84
C ALA A 75 -31.20 13.91 2.64
#